data_AF-A0A415HAS6-F1
#
_entry.id   AF-A0A415HAS6-F1
#
_cell.length_a   1.000
_cell.length_b   1.000
_cell.length_c   1.000
_cell.angle_alpha   90.00
_cell.angle_beta   90.00
_cell.angle_gamma   90.00
#
_symmetry.space_group_name_H-M   'P 1'
#
loop_
_entity.id
_entity.type
_entity.pdbx_description
1 polymer ?
#
loop_
_entity_poly.entity_id
_entity_poly.type
_entity_poly.pdbx_seq_one_letter_code
_entity_poly.pdbx_strand_id
1 'polypeptide(L)' 'MAAAHTKYKNAWQRENKDRIPITVPIGDKDRIAAWAKSKGYQSTNSYITDLIYKDMGER' A
#
# COMPACT_ATOMS: atom_id res chain seq x y z
N MET A 1 -25.30 -14.10 -12.92
CA MET A 1 -23.89 -14.30 -13.29
C MET A 1 -23.06 -13.08 -12.89
N ALA A 2 -22.55 -13.01 -11.65
CA ALA A 2 -21.72 -11.87 -11.17
C ALA A 2 -20.47 -12.31 -10.38
N ALA A 3 -20.34 -13.60 -10.04
CA ALA A 3 -19.26 -14.10 -9.19
C ALA A 3 -17.96 -14.44 -9.94
N ALA A 4 -17.98 -14.50 -11.27
CA ALA A 4 -16.82 -14.91 -12.07
C ALA A 4 -15.81 -13.76 -12.29
N HIS A 5 -16.28 -12.51 -12.38
CA HIS A 5 -15.43 -11.37 -12.72
C HIS A 5 -14.48 -10.97 -11.55
N THR A 6 -14.90 -11.21 -10.31
CA THR A 6 -14.11 -10.86 -9.11
C THR A 6 -12.89 -11.76 -8.93
N LYS A 7 -12.98 -13.04 -9.32
CA LYS A 7 -11.87 -13.99 -9.17
C LYS A 7 -10.66 -13.62 -10.05
N TYR A 8 -10.91 -13.06 -11.23
CA TYR A 8 -9.83 -12.70 -12.17
C TYR A 8 -9.01 -11.49 -11.69
N LYS A 9 -9.67 -10.47 -11.13
CA LYS A 9 -8.98 -9.27 -10.60
C LYS A 9 -8.09 -9.59 -9.38
N ASN A 10 -8.48 -10.57 -8.58
CA ASN A 10 -7.69 -10.99 -7.41
C ASN A 10 -6.45 -11.81 -7.79
N ALA A 11 -6.51 -12.62 -8.85
CA ALA A 11 -5.35 -13.37 -9.34
C ALA A 11 -4.27 -12.43 -9.92
N TRP A 12 -4.67 -11.46 -10.74
CA TRP A 12 -3.73 -10.52 -11.36
C TRP A 12 -2.97 -9.65 -10.34
N GLN A 13 -3.64 -9.20 -9.29
CA GLN A 13 -2.99 -8.44 -8.20
C GLN A 13 -1.95 -9.27 -7.44
N ARG A 14 -2.12 -10.59 -7.37
CA ARG A 14 -1.23 -11.50 -6.64
C ARG A 14 0.01 -11.89 -7.46
N GLU A 15 -0.11 -11.92 -8.78
CA GLU A 15 1.01 -12.17 -9.70
C GLU A 15 1.87 -10.93 -9.98
N ASN A 16 1.32 -9.72 -9.89
CA ASN A 16 2.02 -8.50 -10.30
C ASN A 16 2.46 -7.60 -9.14
N LYS A 17 2.12 -7.94 -7.89
CA LYS A 17 2.47 -7.11 -6.73
C LYS A 17 2.99 -7.97 -5.61
N ASP A 18 4.24 -7.73 -5.24
CA ASP A 18 4.78 -8.22 -3.98
C ASP A 18 4.09 -7.52 -2.82
N ARG A 19 3.55 -8.33 -1.91
CA ARG A 19 2.86 -7.83 -0.73
C ARG A 19 3.85 -7.83 0.43
N ILE A 20 4.14 -6.64 0.96
CA ILE A 20 4.98 -6.49 2.15
C ILE A 20 4.06 -6.44 3.39
N PRO A 21 3.94 -7.53 4.17
CA PRO A 21 3.20 -7.49 5.42
C PRO A 21 4.02 -6.70 6.45
N ILE A 22 3.61 -5.46 6.72
CA ILE A 22 4.22 -4.62 7.76
C ILE A 22 3.51 -4.83 9.10
N THR A 23 4.28 -5.14 10.13
CA THR A 23 3.80 -5.14 11.51
C THR A 23 4.20 -3.81 12.13
N VAL A 24 3.21 -2.98 12.45
CA VAL A 24 3.41 -1.69 13.13
C VAL A 24 2.80 -1.75 14.53
N PRO A 25 3.33 -0.98 15.49
CA PRO A 25 2.74 -0.83 16.81
C PRO A 25 1.28 -0.38 16.74
N ILE A 26 0.51 -0.68 17.78
CA ILE A 26 -0.89 -0.27 17.88
C ILE A 26 -0.97 1.26 17.87
N GLY A 27 -1.85 1.83 17.04
CA GLY A 27 -1.99 3.28 16.86
C GLY A 27 -1.05 3.92 15.83
N ASP A 28 0.07 3.28 15.48
CA ASP A 28 0.97 3.83 14.46
C ASP A 28 0.38 3.72 13.06
N LYS A 29 -0.46 2.72 12.79
CA LYS A 29 -1.19 2.63 11.51
C LYS A 29 -2.01 3.88 11.23
N ASP A 30 -2.79 4.34 12.21
CA ASP A 30 -3.61 5.55 12.11
C ASP A 30 -2.76 6.81 12.04
N ARG A 31 -1.67 6.86 12.80
CA ARG A 31 -0.70 7.97 12.77
C ARG A 31 -0.02 8.10 11.40
N ILE A 32 0.42 6.99 10.80
CA ILE A 32 1.00 6.96 9.45
C ILE A 32 -0.08 7.32 8.41
N ALA A 33 -1.32 6.86 8.56
CA ALA A 33 -2.41 7.23 7.66
C ALA A 33 -2.75 8.74 7.72
N ALA A 34 -2.79 9.32 8.92
CA ALA A 34 -2.98 10.75 9.12
C ALA A 34 -1.82 11.56 8.52
N TRP A 35 -0.59 11.09 8.71
CA TRP A 35 0.61 11.71 8.16
C TRP A 35 0.72 11.60 6.64
N ALA A 36 0.34 10.46 6.07
CA ALA A 36 0.23 10.29 4.62
C ALA A 36 -0.79 11.28 4.03
N LYS A 37 -1.95 11.42 4.67
CA LYS A 37 -2.97 12.42 4.29
C LYS A 37 -2.44 13.85 4.38
N SER A 38 -1.73 14.20 5.46
CA SER A 38 -1.19 15.56 5.61
C SER A 38 -0.13 15.90 4.55
N LYS A 39 0.62 14.89 4.10
CA LYS A 39 1.56 15.01 2.98
C LYS A 39 0.91 14.96 1.58
N GLY A 40 -0.40 14.78 1.49
CA GLY A 40 -1.14 14.73 0.22
C GLY A 40 -1.13 13.37 -0.49
N TYR A 41 -0.67 12.30 0.18
CA TYR A 41 -0.71 10.95 -0.38
C TYR A 41 -2.12 10.37 -0.30
N GLN A 42 -2.54 9.74 -1.40
CA GLN A 42 -3.87 9.15 -1.54
C GLN A 42 -4.06 7.88 -0.68
N SER A 43 -2.96 7.24 -0.29
CA SER A 43 -2.98 6.06 0.58
C SER A 43 -1.70 5.92 1.39
N THR A 44 -1.81 5.29 2.57
CA THR A 44 -0.67 4.91 3.41
C THR A 44 0.30 4.01 2.64
N ASN A 45 -0.21 3.13 1.78
CA ASN A 45 0.61 2.24 0.96
C ASN A 45 1.50 3.05 0.01
N SER A 46 0.92 3.99 -0.75
CA SER A 46 1.67 4.88 -1.64
C SER A 46 2.72 5.70 -0.89
N TYR A 47 2.38 6.17 0.31
CA TYR A 47 3.32 6.91 1.15
C TYR A 47 4.51 6.06 1.58
N ILE A 48 4.27 4.82 2.03
CA ILE A 48 5.32 3.90 2.48
C ILE A 48 6.20 3.50 1.29
N THR A 49 5.62 3.14 0.15
CA THR A 49 6.42 2.78 -1.03
C THR A 49 7.25 3.95 -1.52
N ASP A 50 6.69 5.16 -1.57
CA ASP A 50 7.42 6.35 -2.03
C ASP A 50 8.56 6.72 -1.09
N LEU A 51 8.36 6.60 0.22
CA LEU A 51 9.44 6.75 1.21
C LEU A 51 10.54 5.72 1.00
N ILE A 52 10.17 4.46 0.80
CA ILE A 52 11.14 3.38 0.58
C ILE A 52 11.95 3.65 -0.70
N TYR A 53 11.31 3.97 -1.82
CA TYR A 53 12.01 4.29 -3.07
C TYR A 53 12.90 5.53 -2.97
N LYS A 54 12.43 6.54 -2.24
CA LYS A 54 13.21 7.75 -1.97
C LYS A 54 14.43 7.45 -1.09
N ASP A 55 14.29 6.57 -0.10
CA ASP A 55 15.38 6.14 0.78
C ASP A 55 16.40 5.25 0.03
N MET A 56 15.91 4.36 -0.84
CA MET A 56 16.74 3.56 -1.75
C MET A 56 17.47 4.41 -2.81
N GLY A 57 17.13 5.69 -2.95
CA GLY A 57 17.75 6.59 -3.94
C GLY A 57 17.35 6.29 -5.38
N GLU A 58 16.24 5.58 -5.60
CA GLU A 58 15.74 5.25 -6.94
C GLU A 58 14.94 6.41 -7.59
N ARG A 59 14.94 7.61 -7.00
CA ARG A 59 14.18 8.78 -7.47
C ARG A 59 14.92 10.11 -7.34
#